data_AF-A0A974D4S6-F1
#
_entry.id   AF-A0A974D4S6-F1
#
_cell.length_a   1.000
_cell.length_b   1.000
_cell.length_c   1.000
_cell.angle_alpha   90.00
_cell.angle_beta   90.00
_cell.angle_gamma   90.00
#
_symmetry.space_group_name_H-M   'P 1'
#
loop_
_entity.id
_entity.type
_entity.pdbx_description
1 polymer ?
#
loop_
_entity_poly.entity_id
_entity_poly.type
_entity_poly.pdbx_seq_one_letter_code
_entity_poly.pdbx_strand_id
1 'polypeptide(L)'
;MCCAVHFKTFKIDFYANYGTKNVIYLISCQCGLQYIGKTIRPIRKRISEHLSCVSRCDHSSAVAKHLLEHHNGKLCLHFQVIDRVVPGVRKGDTETSLLRKEAFWIYKLCTVAPK
;
A
#
# COMPACT_ATOMS: atom_id res chain seq x y z
N MET A 1 3.31 -18.59 -11.76
CA MET A 1 4.66 -18.67 -11.17
C MET A 1 4.53 -18.37 -9.68
N CYS A 2 4.64 -19.40 -8.85
CA CYS A 2 4.51 -19.29 -7.40
C CYS A 2 5.81 -18.68 -6.85
N CYS A 3 5.79 -17.41 -6.45
CA CYS A 3 6.96 -16.80 -5.81
C CYS A 3 6.93 -17.21 -4.34
N ALA A 4 7.95 -17.95 -3.89
CA ALA A 4 8.09 -18.34 -2.49
C ALA A 4 8.07 -17.07 -1.61
N VAL A 5 7.21 -17.06 -0.59
CA VAL A 5 7.17 -15.99 0.41
C VAL A 5 8.48 -16.07 1.19
N HIS A 6 9.49 -15.34 0.74
CA HIS A 6 10.70 -15.15 1.52
C HIS A 6 10.37 -14.24 2.71
N PHE A 7 10.38 -14.78 3.92
CA PHE A 7 10.32 -14.01 5.16
C PHE A 7 11.56 -13.12 5.27
N LYS A 8 11.49 -11.93 4.70
CA LYS A 8 12.54 -10.91 4.77
C LYS A 8 12.14 -9.84 5.76
N THR A 9 12.99 -9.61 6.76
CA THR A 9 12.83 -8.51 7.71
C THR A 9 13.47 -7.26 7.13
N PHE A 10 12.70 -6.16 7.09
CA PHE A 10 13.18 -4.85 6.69
C PHE A 10 13.15 -3.92 7.91
N LYS A 11 14.23 -3.16 8.12
CA LYS A 11 14.24 -2.12 9.16
C LYS A 11 13.57 -0.87 8.60
N ILE A 12 12.57 -0.37 9.33
CA ILE A 12 11.92 0.92 9.08
C ILE A 12 12.51 1.89 10.10
N ASP A 13 13.29 2.86 9.62
CA ASP A 13 14.06 3.80 10.44
C ASP A 13 13.37 5.16 10.60
N PHE A 14 12.06 5.22 10.35
CA PHE A 14 11.28 6.44 10.46
C PHE A 14 9.94 6.23 11.17
N TYR A 15 9.48 7.30 11.81
CA TYR A 15 8.13 7.37 12.35
C TYR A 15 7.12 7.83 11.29
N ALA A 16 6.00 7.13 11.19
CA ALA A 16 4.84 7.53 10.42
C ALA A 16 3.59 7.44 11.29
N ASN A 17 2.70 8.42 11.13
CA ASN A 17 1.40 8.47 11.78
C ASN A 17 0.30 8.57 10.72
N TYR A 18 -0.95 8.62 11.16
CA TYR A 18 -2.12 8.72 10.27
C TYR A 18 -2.09 9.93 9.31
N GLY A 19 -1.33 10.99 9.67
CA GLY A 19 -1.20 12.23 8.92
C GLY A 19 -0.03 12.26 7.93
N THR A 20 0.88 11.26 7.98
CA THR A 20 2.07 11.24 7.12
C THR A 20 1.68 11.17 5.64
N LYS A 21 2.35 12.00 4.83
CA LYS A 21 2.17 12.16 3.39
C LYS A 21 3.40 11.62 2.64
N ASN A 22 3.28 11.46 1.32
CA ASN A 22 4.36 11.01 0.44
C ASN A 22 4.94 9.66 0.89
N VAL A 23 4.07 8.68 1.09
CA VAL A 23 4.44 7.37 1.63
C VAL A 23 4.19 6.25 0.63
N ILE A 24 4.97 5.19 0.78
CA ILE A 24 4.68 3.87 0.24
C ILE A 24 4.14 3.01 1.38
N TYR A 25 3.05 2.31 1.12
CA TYR A 25 2.40 1.47 2.11
C TYR A 25 2.17 0.06 1.56
N LEU A 26 2.15 -0.89 2.49
CA LEU A 26 1.83 -2.29 2.29
C LEU A 26 0.48 -2.58 2.97
N ILE A 27 -0.38 -3.28 2.25
CA ILE A 27 -1.59 -3.90 2.76
C ILE A 27 -1.39 -5.40 2.67
N SER A 28 -1.47 -6.09 3.82
CA SER A 28 -1.40 -7.55 3.88
C SER A 28 -2.75 -8.11 4.31
N CYS A 29 -3.30 -9.03 3.53
CA CYS A 29 -4.49 -9.79 3.90
C CYS A 29 -4.12 -11.05 4.68
N GLN A 30 -5.02 -11.52 5.55
CA GLN A 30 -4.87 -12.78 6.27
C GLN A 30 -4.75 -14.00 5.34
N CYS A 31 -5.22 -13.92 4.09
CA CYS A 31 -5.05 -14.98 3.10
C CYS A 31 -3.65 -15.00 2.43
N GLY A 32 -2.74 -14.11 2.84
CA GLY A 32 -1.39 -14.01 2.31
C GLY A 32 -1.25 -13.09 1.09
N LEU A 33 -2.34 -12.57 0.53
CA LEU A 33 -2.26 -11.58 -0.55
C LEU A 33 -1.73 -10.25 -0.03
N GLN A 34 -0.79 -9.66 -0.78
CA GLN A 34 -0.16 -8.39 -0.46
C GLN A 34 -0.35 -7.38 -1.59
N TYR A 35 -0.59 -6.13 -1.20
CA TYR A 35 -0.75 -5.00 -2.10
C TYR A 35 0.17 -3.84 -1.69
N ILE A 36 0.93 -3.33 -2.64
CA ILE A 36 1.77 -2.15 -2.48
C ILE A 36 1.07 -0.97 -3.16
N GLY A 37 1.04 0.17 -2.48
CA GLY A 37 0.54 1.42 -3.04
C GLY A 37 1.33 2.62 -2.56
N LYS A 38 1.25 3.72 -3.31
CA LYS A 38 1.76 5.03 -2.91
C LYS A 38 0.64 6.03 -2.62
N THR A 39 0.96 7.08 -1.86
CA THR A 39 0.10 8.25 -1.73
C THR A 39 0.88 9.54 -1.46
N ILE A 40 0.57 10.59 -2.20
CA ILE A 40 0.98 11.98 -1.90
C ILE A 40 0.13 12.61 -0.79
N ARG A 41 -1.09 12.09 -0.57
CA ARG A 41 -2.04 12.56 0.44
C ARG A 41 -1.78 11.86 1.78
N PRO A 42 -2.32 12.37 2.91
CA PRO A 42 -2.20 11.70 4.20
C PRO A 42 -2.66 10.25 4.13
N ILE A 43 -1.90 9.34 4.72
CA ILE A 43 -2.18 7.90 4.66
C ILE A 43 -3.60 7.55 5.15
N ARG A 44 -4.12 8.25 6.17
CA ARG A 44 -5.50 8.06 6.65
C ARG A 44 -6.55 8.21 5.53
N LYS A 45 -6.36 9.16 4.61
CA LYS A 45 -7.33 9.39 3.53
C LYS A 45 -7.35 8.18 2.59
N ARG A 46 -6.17 7.63 2.28
CA ARG A 46 -6.06 6.47 1.41
C ARG A 46 -6.65 5.21 2.05
N ILE A 47 -6.44 5.01 3.35
CA ILE A 47 -7.08 3.93 4.12
C ILE A 47 -8.59 4.08 4.06
N SER A 48 -9.13 5.25 4.39
CA SER A 48 -10.57 5.51 4.37
C SER A 48 -11.19 5.28 2.98
N GLU A 49 -10.49 5.64 1.90
CA GLU A 49 -10.95 5.38 0.53
C GLU A 49 -11.10 3.89 0.25
N HIS A 50 -10.07 3.08 0.57
CA HIS A 50 -10.15 1.62 0.39
C HIS A 50 -11.32 1.02 1.19
N LEU A 51 -11.47 1.42 2.46
CA LEU A 51 -12.55 0.94 3.33
C LEU A 51 -13.93 1.39 2.83
N SER A 52 -14.05 2.61 2.31
CA SER A 52 -15.28 3.12 1.74
C SER A 52 -15.68 2.40 0.45
N CYS A 53 -14.70 1.93 -0.34
CA CYS A 53 -15.00 1.11 -1.52
C CYS A 53 -15.62 -0.22 -1.09
N VAL A 54 -15.07 -0.88 -0.05
CA VAL A 54 -15.65 -2.12 0.51
C VAL A 54 -17.08 -1.88 1.01
N SER A 55 -17.30 -0.81 1.79
CA SER A 55 -18.64 -0.54 2.36
C SER A 55 -19.70 -0.23 1.30
N ARG A 56 -19.29 0.28 0.13
CA ARG A 56 -20.18 0.57 -1.00
C ARG A 56 -20.29 -0.58 -2.00
N CYS A 57 -19.67 -1.73 -1.72
CA CYS A 57 -19.54 -2.84 -2.68
C CYS A 57 -18.93 -2.38 -4.02
N ASP A 58 -17.99 -1.43 -3.97
CA ASP A 58 -17.31 -0.87 -5.13
C ASP A 58 -15.99 -1.62 -5.38
N HIS A 59 -15.88 -2.21 -6.57
CA HIS A 59 -14.73 -3.01 -7.01
C HIS A 59 -13.63 -2.17 -7.68
N SER A 60 -13.74 -0.83 -7.68
CA SER A 60 -12.76 0.09 -8.28
C SER A 60 -11.36 0.00 -7.64
N SER A 61 -11.29 -0.37 -6.37
CA SER A 61 -10.03 -0.61 -5.68
C SER A 61 -9.68 -2.09 -5.70
N ALA A 62 -8.46 -2.45 -6.11
CA ALA A 62 -7.95 -3.83 -6.03
C ALA A 62 -8.09 -4.45 -4.63
N VAL A 63 -7.88 -3.65 -3.58
CA VAL A 63 -8.05 -4.06 -2.17
C VAL A 63 -9.52 -4.36 -1.87
N ALA A 64 -10.41 -3.47 -2.29
CA ALA A 64 -11.85 -3.64 -2.04
C ALA A 64 -12.41 -4.82 -2.84
N LYS A 65 -12.07 -4.90 -4.12
CA LYS A 65 -12.40 -6.03 -5.00
C LYS A 65 -11.99 -7.36 -4.36
N HIS A 66 -10.74 -7.47 -3.90
CA HIS A 66 -10.25 -8.67 -3.24
C HIS A 66 -11.08 -9.04 -2.00
N LEU A 67 -11.35 -8.07 -1.12
CA LEU A 67 -12.14 -8.33 0.09
C LEU A 67 -13.58 -8.73 -0.22
N LEU A 68 -14.21 -8.10 -1.21
CA LEU A 68 -15.59 -8.41 -1.62
C LEU A 68 -15.67 -9.81 -2.23
N GLU A 69 -14.74 -10.18 -3.10
CA GLU A 69 -14.75 -11.45 -3.84
C GLU A 69 -14.30 -12.64 -2.99
N HIS A 70 -13.33 -12.46 -2.09
CA HIS A 70 -12.70 -13.58 -1.36
C HIS A 70 -13.00 -13.61 0.14
N HIS A 71 -13.55 -12.53 0.69
CA HIS A 71 -13.76 -12.38 2.13
C HIS A 71 -15.16 -11.84 2.48
N ASN A 72 -16.10 -11.83 1.53
CA ASN A 72 -17.47 -11.33 1.72
C ASN A 72 -17.49 -9.92 2.36
N GLY A 73 -16.52 -9.06 2.01
CA GLY A 73 -16.39 -7.71 2.53
C GLY A 73 -15.76 -7.60 3.94
N LYS A 74 -15.34 -8.71 4.56
CA LYS A 74 -14.68 -8.68 5.88
C LYS A 74 -13.35 -7.93 5.81
N LEU A 75 -13.12 -7.00 6.74
CA LEU A 75 -11.90 -6.20 6.83
C LEU A 75 -10.75 -6.97 7.50
N CYS A 76 -10.24 -8.03 6.85
CA CYS A 76 -9.15 -8.86 7.34
C CYS A 76 -7.76 -8.41 6.83
N LEU A 77 -7.46 -7.11 6.97
CA LEU A 77 -6.24 -6.48 6.44
C LEU A 77 -5.37 -5.84 7.53
N HIS A 78 -4.06 -5.86 7.32
CA HIS A 78 -3.08 -5.07 8.07
C HIS A 78 -2.45 -4.00 7.17
N PHE A 79 -2.41 -2.76 7.64
CA PHE A 79 -1.81 -1.63 6.93
C PHE A 79 -0.48 -1.25 7.58
N GLN A 80 0.57 -1.10 6.77
CA GLN A 80 1.88 -0.68 7.23
C GLN A 80 2.48 0.34 6.26
N VAL A 81 3.03 1.44 6.79
CA VAL A 81 3.89 2.32 5.99
C VAL A 81 5.28 1.72 5.96
N ILE A 82 5.85 1.50 4.77
CA ILE A 82 7.13 0.79 4.59
C ILE A 82 8.24 1.70 4.06
N ASP A 83 7.88 2.83 3.43
CA ASP A 83 8.85 3.80 2.92
C ASP A 83 8.20 5.19 2.80
N ARG A 84 9.02 6.23 2.66
CA ARG A 84 8.58 7.62 2.46
C ARG A 84 9.51 8.37 1.53
N VAL A 85 8.95 9.41 0.90
CA VAL A 85 9.72 10.44 0.19
C VAL A 85 9.69 11.71 1.02
N VAL A 86 10.86 12.14 1.46
CA VAL A 86 11.05 13.45 2.11
C VAL A 86 11.43 14.44 1.01
N PRO A 87 10.54 15.38 0.62
CA PRO A 87 10.90 16.38 -0.38
C PRO A 87 11.99 17.30 0.17
N GLY A 88 13.01 17.57 -0.63
CA GLY A 88 14.05 18.55 -0.31
C GLY A 88 13.54 19.98 -0.38
N VAL A 89 14.38 20.94 0.05
CA VAL A 89 14.09 22.39 0.06
C VAL A 89 13.64 22.89 -1.32
N ARG A 90 14.27 22.37 -2.38
CA ARG A 90 13.77 22.52 -3.75
C ARG A 90 12.82 21.36 -3.99
N LYS A 91 11.52 21.66 -4.05
CA LYS A 91 10.43 20.69 -4.27
C LYS A 91 10.60 20.01 -5.64
N GLY A 92 11.45 18.99 -5.69
CA GLY A 92 11.62 18.14 -6.86
C GLY A 92 10.37 17.31 -7.12
N ASP A 93 10.38 16.54 -8.21
CA ASP A 93 9.27 15.67 -8.58
C ASP A 93 9.12 14.51 -7.57
N THR A 94 8.26 14.76 -6.58
CA THR A 94 7.92 13.82 -5.51
C THR A 94 7.13 12.63 -6.08
N GLU A 95 6.35 12.85 -7.14
CA GLU A 95 5.51 11.82 -7.75
C GLU A 95 6.38 10.79 -8.46
N THR A 96 7.33 11.23 -9.29
CA THR A 96 8.31 10.33 -9.92
C THR A 96 9.12 9.55 -8.87
N SER A 97 9.49 10.20 -7.76
CA SER A 97 10.21 9.53 -6.68
C SER A 97 9.36 8.45 -5.99
N LEU A 98 8.07 8.72 -5.78
CA LEU A 98 7.14 7.73 -5.23
C LEU A 98 6.90 6.57 -6.20
N LEU A 99 6.72 6.84 -7.49
CA LEU A 99 6.55 5.80 -8.53
C LEU A 99 7.75 4.84 -8.55
N ARG A 100 8.98 5.38 -8.50
CA ARG A 100 10.20 4.56 -8.45
C ARG A 100 10.26 3.69 -7.21
N LYS A 101 9.91 4.22 -6.03
CA LYS A 101 9.88 3.45 -4.78
C LYS A 101 8.77 2.41 -4.79
N GLU A 102 7.58 2.74 -5.29
CA GLU A 102 6.47 1.79 -5.45
C GLU A 102 6.89 0.60 -6.32
N ALA A 103 7.47 0.87 -7.51
CA ALA A 103 7.98 -0.17 -8.39
C ALA A 103 9.09 -1.02 -7.73
N PHE A 104 10.01 -0.38 -7.00
CA PHE A 104 11.03 -1.08 -6.24
C PHE A 104 10.41 -2.06 -5.22
N TRP A 105 9.44 -1.63 -4.43
CA TRP A 105 8.81 -2.47 -3.41
C TRP A 105 7.95 -3.58 -4.01
N ILE A 106 7.22 -3.31 -5.10
CA ILE A 106 6.48 -4.33 -5.87
C ILE A 106 7.45 -5.43 -6.33
N TYR A 107 8.58 -5.05 -6.93
CA TYR A 107 9.59 -6.02 -7.39
C TYR A 107 10.23 -6.76 -6.22
N LYS A 108 10.60 -6.03 -5.15
CA LYS A 108 11.34 -6.57 -4.00
C LYS A 108 10.55 -7.59 -3.18
N LEU A 109 9.24 -7.36 -3.03
CA LEU A 109 8.32 -8.19 -2.27
C LEU A 109 7.51 -9.17 -3.16
N CYS A 110 7.69 -9.10 -4.48
CA CYS A 110 6.96 -9.90 -5.46
C CYS A 110 5.44 -9.83 -5.27
N THR A 111 4.93 -8.63 -4.94
CA THR A 111 3.50 -8.41 -4.71
C THR A 111 2.77 -8.17 -6.03
N VAL A 112 1.45 -8.32 -6.01
CA VAL A 112 0.62 -7.96 -7.16
C VAL A 112 0.71 -6.44 -7.35
N ALA A 113 1.15 -6.02 -8.54
CA ALA A 113 1.06 -4.61 -8.93
C ALA A 113 -0.42 -4.21 -9.03
N PRO A 114 -0.82 -2.99 -8.61
CA PRO A 114 -2.13 -2.47 -8.98
C PRO A 114 -2.24 -2.52 -10.52
N LYS A 115 -3.27 -3.20 -11.05
CA LYS A 115 -3.74 -2.97 -12.41
C LYS A 115 -4.69 -1.78 -12.40
#